data_AF-A0A2J8UN91-F1
#
_entry.id   AF-A0A2J8UN91-F1
#
_cell.length_a   1.000
_cell.length_b   1.000
_cell.length_c   1.000
_cell.angle_alpha   90.00
_cell.angle_beta   90.00
_cell.angle_gamma   90.00
#
_symmetry.space_group_name_H-M   'P 1'
#
loop_
_entity.id
_entity.type
_entity.pdbx_description
1 polymer ?
#
loop_
_entity_poly.entity_id
_entity_poly.type
_entity_poly.pdbx_seq_one_letter_code
_entity_poly.pdbx_strand_id
1 'polypeptide(L)'
;MGCIKSKGKDSLNDDGVDLKTQPVRNTERTIYVRDPTSNKQQRPVPESQLLPGQRFQTKDPEEQGDIVVALYPYDGIHPDDLSFKKGEKMKVLEEHGEWWKAKSLLTKKEGFIPSNYVAKLNTLETEEWFFKDITRKDAERQLLAPGNSAGAFLIRESETLKGSFSLSVRDFDPVHGDVIKHYKIRSLDNGGYYISPRITFPCISDMIKHYQKQADGLCRRLEKACISPKPQKPWDKDAWEIPRESIKLVKRLGAGQFGEVWMGYYNNSTKVAVKTLKPGTMSVQAFLEEANLMKTLQHDKLVRLYAVVTREEPIYIITEYMAKGSLLDFLKSDEGGKVLLPKLIDFSAQ
;
A
#
# COMPACT_ATOMS: atom_id res chain seq x y z
N MET A 1 -1.41 17.35 -20.09
CA MET A 1 -0.85 16.82 -21.35
C MET A 1 -1.05 17.87 -22.44
N GLY A 2 0.03 18.42 -22.99
CA GLY A 2 -0.02 19.36 -24.10
C GLY A 2 0.56 18.70 -25.35
N CYS A 3 -0.27 18.52 -26.37
CA CYS A 3 0.13 18.01 -27.68
C CYS A 3 0.71 19.16 -28.52
N ILE A 4 1.90 18.96 -29.11
CA ILE A 4 2.38 19.76 -30.23
C ILE A 4 2.62 18.84 -31.42
N LYS A 5 1.99 19.21 -32.55
CA LYS A 5 2.04 18.54 -33.84
C LYS A 5 3.37 18.81 -34.56
N SER A 6 3.72 17.82 -35.37
CA SER A 6 4.76 17.71 -36.38
C SER A 6 4.73 18.78 -37.48
N LYS A 7 5.92 19.06 -38.05
CA LYS A 7 6.16 19.37 -39.48
C LYS A 7 7.64 19.10 -39.82
N GLY A 8 7.87 18.51 -40.99
CA GLY A 8 9.17 17.98 -41.42
C GLY A 8 9.95 18.85 -42.42
N LYS A 9 11.18 18.37 -42.68
CA LYS A 9 12.06 18.45 -43.87
C LYS A 9 12.09 19.75 -44.70
N ASP A 10 13.28 20.36 -44.81
CA ASP A 10 14.17 20.14 -45.96
C ASP A 10 15.58 20.72 -45.75
N SER A 11 16.52 20.13 -46.49
CA SER A 11 17.98 20.24 -46.51
C SER A 11 18.56 21.49 -47.19
N LEU A 12 19.78 21.90 -46.82
CA LEU A 12 20.94 22.09 -47.72
C LEU A 12 22.23 22.49 -46.96
N ASN A 13 23.34 22.04 -47.55
CA ASN A 13 24.77 22.00 -47.15
C ASN A 13 25.44 23.33 -46.75
N ASP A 14 26.51 23.28 -45.93
CA ASP A 14 27.89 23.63 -46.34
C ASP A 14 28.95 23.23 -45.27
N ASP A 15 30.20 23.14 -45.73
CA ASP A 15 31.36 22.37 -45.29
C ASP A 15 32.09 22.72 -43.97
N GLY A 16 32.86 21.74 -43.46
CA GLY A 16 34.21 22.05 -42.96
C GLY A 16 34.75 21.30 -41.74
N VAL A 17 35.71 20.40 -42.01
CA VAL A 17 36.91 20.03 -41.23
C VAL A 17 36.92 18.71 -40.43
N ASP A 18 37.80 17.86 -40.94
CA ASP A 18 38.24 16.51 -40.59
C ASP A 18 38.92 16.39 -39.21
N LEU A 19 38.73 15.26 -38.52
CA LEU A 19 39.76 14.59 -37.69
C LEU A 19 39.33 13.15 -37.32
N LYS A 20 39.94 12.20 -38.03
CA LYS A 20 40.02 10.74 -37.88
C LYS A 20 39.71 10.15 -36.51
N THR A 21 38.76 9.20 -36.47
CA THR A 21 38.70 8.12 -35.48
C THR A 21 38.39 6.79 -36.17
N GLN A 22 39.20 5.77 -35.89
CA GLN A 22 39.09 4.41 -36.43
C GLN A 22 37.88 3.66 -35.85
N PRO A 23 37.16 2.83 -36.62
CA PRO A 23 36.16 1.92 -36.07
C PRO A 23 36.78 0.57 -35.64
N VAL A 24 36.49 0.19 -34.40
CA VAL A 24 36.83 -1.10 -33.80
C VAL A 24 35.99 -2.22 -34.44
N ARG A 25 36.65 -3.34 -34.73
CA ARG A 25 36.13 -4.53 -35.42
C ARG A 25 34.92 -5.16 -34.71
N ASN A 26 33.86 -5.42 -35.47
CA ASN A 26 32.80 -6.37 -35.15
C ASN A 26 33.42 -7.78 -34.98
N THR A 27 33.16 -8.43 -33.84
CA THR A 27 33.46 -9.84 -33.63
C THR A 27 32.18 -10.66 -33.52
N GLU A 28 32.28 -11.86 -34.08
CA GLU A 28 31.20 -12.77 -34.44
C GLU A 28 30.65 -13.55 -33.23
N ARG A 29 29.34 -13.81 -33.31
CA ARG A 29 28.55 -14.90 -32.71
C ARG A 29 29.28 -15.85 -31.75
N THR A 30 29.05 -15.71 -30.45
CA THR A 30 29.24 -16.77 -29.45
C THR A 30 28.18 -17.87 -29.61
N ILE A 31 28.64 -19.07 -29.94
CA ILE A 31 27.86 -20.31 -30.04
C ILE A 31 27.61 -20.83 -28.62
N TYR A 32 26.34 -20.94 -28.22
CA TYR A 32 25.95 -21.63 -26.98
C TYR A 32 25.94 -23.14 -27.21
N VAL A 33 26.80 -23.87 -26.50
CA VAL A 33 26.78 -25.33 -26.40
C VAL A 33 25.72 -25.75 -25.38
N ARG A 34 24.81 -26.65 -25.76
CA ARG A 34 23.78 -27.20 -24.86
C ARG A 34 24.39 -28.22 -23.88
N ASP A 35 24.00 -28.12 -22.62
CA ASP A 35 24.29 -29.09 -21.56
C ASP A 35 23.58 -30.44 -21.84
N PRO A 36 24.30 -31.57 -21.87
CA PRO A 36 23.74 -32.89 -22.18
C PRO A 36 22.92 -33.54 -21.04
N THR A 37 22.66 -32.86 -19.92
CA THR A 37 21.84 -33.44 -18.82
C THR A 37 20.40 -32.94 -18.71
N SER A 38 19.94 -32.05 -19.60
CA SER A 38 18.56 -31.58 -19.60
C SER A 38 17.61 -32.49 -20.40
N ASN A 39 17.36 -33.71 -19.91
CA ASN A 39 16.16 -34.48 -20.26
C ASN A 39 15.86 -35.53 -19.19
N LYS A 40 15.07 -35.17 -18.18
CA LYS A 40 14.34 -36.13 -17.35
C LYS A 40 12.85 -35.81 -17.40
N GLN A 41 12.19 -36.35 -18.42
CA GLN A 41 10.78 -36.68 -18.33
C GLN A 41 10.63 -37.79 -17.28
N GLN A 42 10.11 -37.46 -16.10
CA GLN A 42 9.70 -38.47 -15.13
C GLN A 42 8.44 -39.17 -15.65
N ARG A 43 8.58 -40.46 -16.00
CA ARG A 43 7.45 -41.37 -16.19
C ARG A 43 6.91 -41.79 -14.82
N PRO A 44 5.59 -42.01 -14.66
CA PRO A 44 5.03 -42.51 -13.41
C PRO A 44 5.49 -43.95 -13.16
N VAL A 45 6.00 -44.21 -11.96
CA VAL A 45 6.42 -45.54 -11.50
C VAL A 45 5.19 -46.28 -10.96
N PRO A 46 4.95 -47.56 -11.31
CA PRO A 46 3.80 -48.30 -10.79
C PRO A 46 3.92 -48.60 -9.29
N GLU A 47 2.81 -48.48 -8.56
CA GLU A 47 2.62 -48.89 -7.17
C GLU A 47 2.79 -50.40 -6.99
N SER A 48 4.01 -50.86 -6.72
CA SER A 48 4.22 -52.14 -6.02
C SER A 48 5.70 -52.31 -5.68
N GLN A 49 6.17 -51.66 -4.63
CA GLN A 49 7.34 -52.06 -3.81
C GLN A 49 7.54 -51.04 -2.68
N LEU A 50 6.81 -51.19 -1.58
CA LEU A 50 7.12 -50.51 -0.31
C LEU A 50 7.18 -51.55 0.81
N LEU A 51 8.24 -51.46 1.62
CA LEU A 51 8.45 -52.31 2.79
C LEU A 51 7.50 -51.91 3.94
N PRO A 52 7.11 -52.84 4.83
CA PRO A 52 6.17 -52.54 5.91
C PRO A 52 6.82 -51.65 6.96
N GLY A 53 6.32 -50.42 7.16
CA GLY A 53 6.72 -49.57 8.29
C GLY A 53 6.71 -48.05 8.08
N GLN A 54 6.56 -47.54 6.86
CA GLN A 54 6.44 -46.09 6.64
C GLN A 54 4.98 -45.64 6.70
N ARG A 55 4.52 -45.24 7.89
CA ARG A 55 3.35 -44.35 8.01
C ARG A 55 3.75 -42.98 7.46
N PHE A 56 3.33 -42.67 6.24
CA PHE A 56 3.18 -41.27 5.86
C PHE A 56 2.13 -40.67 6.79
N GLN A 57 2.50 -39.66 7.57
CA GLN A 57 1.50 -38.76 8.13
C GLN A 57 0.83 -38.10 6.95
N THR A 58 -0.33 -38.61 6.54
CA THR A 58 -1.25 -37.89 5.69
C THR A 58 -1.70 -36.69 6.50
N LYS A 59 -1.08 -35.53 6.27
CA LYS A 59 -1.64 -34.26 6.72
C LYS A 59 -3.04 -34.15 6.10
N ASP A 60 -4.06 -33.99 6.94
CA ASP A 60 -5.42 -33.78 6.45
C ASP A 60 -5.43 -32.58 5.49
N PRO A 61 -6.11 -32.68 4.33
CA PRO A 61 -6.27 -31.56 3.41
C PRO A 61 -7.00 -30.35 4.03
N GLU A 62 -7.63 -30.51 5.20
CA GLU A 62 -8.26 -29.43 5.95
C GLU A 62 -7.29 -28.52 6.73
N GLU A 63 -5.99 -28.83 6.83
CA GLU A 63 -5.02 -27.97 7.54
C GLU A 63 -4.29 -26.96 6.63
N GLN A 64 -4.55 -26.97 5.33
CA GLN A 64 -3.92 -26.01 4.41
C GLN A 64 -4.70 -24.69 4.44
N GLY A 65 -4.11 -23.65 5.00
CA GLY A 65 -4.60 -22.27 4.94
C GLY A 65 -3.96 -21.40 6.02
N ASP A 66 -3.51 -20.21 5.62
CA ASP A 66 -2.85 -19.27 6.52
C ASP A 66 -3.85 -18.79 7.59
N ILE A 67 -3.41 -18.84 8.85
CA ILE A 67 -4.18 -18.27 9.96
C ILE A 67 -3.83 -16.78 10.05
N VAL A 68 -4.86 -15.95 10.07
CA VAL A 68 -4.74 -14.50 10.27
C VAL A 68 -5.39 -14.09 11.58
N VAL A 69 -4.94 -12.95 12.12
CA VAL A 69 -5.50 -12.31 13.32
C VAL A 69 -6.02 -10.91 12.96
N ALA A 70 -7.18 -10.55 13.48
CA ALA A 70 -7.77 -9.23 13.29
C ALA A 70 -7.00 -8.14 14.06
N LEU A 71 -6.44 -7.17 13.34
CA LEU A 71 -5.79 -5.98 13.91
C LEU A 71 -6.81 -4.94 14.37
N TYR A 72 -7.98 -4.91 13.73
CA TYR A 72 -9.07 -3.96 13.98
C TYR A 72 -10.41 -4.69 14.02
N PRO A 73 -11.43 -4.15 14.72
CA PRO A 73 -12.79 -4.68 14.62
C PRO A 73 -13.38 -4.34 13.24
N TYR A 74 -14.21 -5.23 12.72
CA TYR A 74 -14.96 -5.03 11.49
C TYR A 74 -16.41 -5.48 11.70
N ASP A 75 -17.34 -4.57 11.47
CA ASP A 75 -18.77 -4.87 11.45
C ASP A 75 -19.20 -4.94 9.97
N GLY A 76 -19.60 -6.14 9.54
CA GLY A 76 -19.97 -6.45 8.16
C GLY A 76 -21.14 -5.60 7.69
N ILE A 77 -21.06 -5.14 6.44
CA ILE A 77 -22.11 -4.33 5.81
C ILE A 77 -22.95 -5.19 4.89
N HIS A 78 -22.31 -6.12 4.17
CA HIS A 78 -23.00 -7.03 3.25
C HIS A 78 -23.38 -8.33 3.96
N PRO A 79 -24.43 -9.03 3.51
CA PRO A 79 -24.84 -10.32 4.07
C PRO A 79 -23.73 -11.38 4.04
N ASP A 80 -22.84 -11.30 3.03
CA ASP A 80 -21.72 -12.23 2.84
C ASP A 80 -20.45 -11.82 3.60
N ASP A 81 -20.46 -10.68 4.30
CA ASP A 81 -19.34 -10.22 5.11
C ASP A 81 -19.24 -11.01 6.42
N LEU A 82 -18.02 -11.38 6.79
CA LEU A 82 -17.74 -11.93 8.11
C LEU A 82 -17.40 -10.78 9.07
N SER A 83 -18.27 -10.53 10.05
CA SER A 83 -17.98 -9.60 11.14
C SER A 83 -17.03 -10.23 12.17
N PHE A 84 -16.08 -9.45 12.69
CA PHE A 84 -15.10 -9.92 13.66
C PHE A 84 -14.65 -8.82 14.63
N LYS A 85 -14.14 -9.24 15.80
CA LYS A 85 -13.56 -8.32 16.79
C LYS A 85 -12.02 -8.31 16.73
N LYS A 86 -11.40 -7.24 17.23
CA LYS A 86 -9.92 -7.15 17.32
C LYS A 86 -9.38 -8.36 18.09
N GLY A 87 -8.35 -9.00 17.56
CA GLY A 87 -7.71 -10.19 18.11
C GLY A 87 -8.34 -11.52 17.70
N GLU A 88 -9.47 -11.51 16.99
CA GLU A 88 -10.11 -12.74 16.50
C GLU A 88 -9.25 -13.42 15.43
N LYS A 89 -9.15 -14.75 15.51
CA LYS A 89 -8.37 -15.57 14.57
C LYS A 89 -9.29 -16.18 13.52
N MET A 90 -8.84 -16.12 12.28
CA MET A 90 -9.57 -16.61 11.12
C MET A 90 -8.64 -17.43 10.23
N LYS A 91 -9.17 -18.47 9.60
CA LYS A 91 -8.46 -19.23 8.57
C LYS A 91 -8.80 -18.64 7.21
N VAL A 92 -7.79 -18.23 6.45
CA VAL A 92 -7.99 -17.75 5.08
C VAL A 92 -8.28 -18.92 4.15
N LEU A 93 -9.33 -18.79 3.35
CA LEU A 93 -9.76 -19.78 2.36
C LEU A 93 -9.35 -19.34 0.94
N GLU A 94 -9.52 -18.05 0.62
CA GLU A 94 -9.19 -17.47 -0.69
C GLU A 94 -8.61 -16.05 -0.52
N GLU A 95 -7.44 -15.80 -1.11
CA GLU A 95 -6.78 -14.48 -1.16
C GLU A 95 -6.99 -13.85 -2.55
N HIS A 96 -7.99 -12.95 -2.70
CA HIS A 96 -8.23 -12.25 -3.97
C HIS A 96 -8.46 -10.74 -3.77
N GLY A 97 -7.46 -9.93 -4.16
CA GLY A 97 -7.54 -8.48 -4.05
C GLY A 97 -7.65 -8.00 -2.60
N GLU A 98 -8.53 -7.01 -2.36
CA GLU A 98 -8.71 -6.40 -1.04
C GLU A 98 -9.71 -7.14 -0.12
N TRP A 99 -10.44 -8.11 -0.68
CA TRP A 99 -11.46 -8.88 0.04
C TRP A 99 -11.12 -10.36 0.01
N TRP A 100 -10.75 -10.90 1.17
CA TRP A 100 -10.40 -12.30 1.31
C TRP A 100 -11.58 -13.09 1.85
N LYS A 101 -11.73 -14.34 1.42
CA LYS A 101 -12.71 -15.25 2.00
C LYS A 101 -12.07 -15.97 3.18
N ALA A 102 -12.70 -15.93 4.33
CA ALA A 102 -12.14 -16.52 5.55
C ALA A 102 -13.21 -17.19 6.41
N LYS A 103 -12.76 -18.08 7.29
CA LYS A 103 -13.57 -18.77 8.29
C LYS A 103 -13.13 -18.36 9.69
N SER A 104 -14.05 -17.82 10.49
CA SER A 104 -13.79 -17.54 11.90
C SER A 104 -13.52 -18.84 12.66
N LEU A 105 -12.40 -18.90 13.39
CA LEU A 105 -12.09 -20.06 14.22
C LEU A 105 -12.99 -20.13 15.47
N LEU A 106 -13.56 -18.98 15.88
CA LEU A 106 -14.43 -18.85 17.04
C LEU A 106 -15.89 -19.18 16.68
N THR A 107 -16.46 -18.47 15.71
CA THR A 107 -17.88 -18.62 15.36
C THR A 107 -18.16 -19.71 14.33
N LYS A 108 -17.09 -20.24 13.70
CA LYS A 108 -17.15 -21.19 12.57
C LYS A 108 -17.88 -20.68 11.33
N LYS A 109 -18.28 -19.40 11.31
CA LYS A 109 -18.89 -18.75 10.15
C LYS A 109 -17.84 -18.42 9.09
N GLU A 110 -18.27 -18.46 7.85
CA GLU A 110 -17.49 -18.09 6.67
C GLU A 110 -18.06 -16.80 6.08
N GLY A 111 -17.19 -15.99 5.47
CA GLY A 111 -17.58 -14.77 4.78
C GLY A 111 -16.37 -13.98 4.31
N PHE A 112 -16.62 -12.81 3.73
CA PHE A 112 -15.56 -11.93 3.26
C PHE A 112 -15.04 -11.02 4.37
N ILE A 113 -13.72 -10.85 4.38
CA ILE A 113 -13.00 -9.97 5.30
C ILE A 113 -12.11 -9.00 4.50
N PRO A 114 -11.94 -7.75 4.97
CA PRO A 114 -11.00 -6.83 4.37
C PRO A 114 -9.56 -7.23 4.72
N SER A 115 -8.72 -7.43 3.69
CA SER A 115 -7.34 -7.93 3.87
C SER A 115 -6.46 -7.01 4.71
N ASN A 116 -6.67 -5.70 4.62
CA ASN A 116 -5.94 -4.69 5.38
C ASN A 116 -6.35 -4.57 6.86
N TYR A 117 -7.32 -5.38 7.33
CA TYR A 117 -7.74 -5.42 8.74
C TYR A 117 -7.13 -6.59 9.50
N VAL A 118 -6.39 -7.46 8.82
CA VAL A 118 -5.84 -8.68 9.37
C VAL A 118 -4.33 -8.78 9.10
N ALA A 119 -3.64 -9.54 9.93
CA ALA A 119 -2.23 -9.87 9.77
C ALA A 119 -2.04 -11.39 9.83
N LYS A 120 -1.09 -11.94 9.07
CA LYS A 120 -0.72 -13.36 9.20
C LYS A 120 -0.16 -13.63 10.60
N LEU A 121 -0.67 -14.68 11.23
CA LEU A 121 -0.27 -15.06 12.59
C LEU A 121 1.24 -15.36 12.63
N ASN A 122 1.89 -15.00 13.74
CA ASN A 122 3.33 -15.17 13.96
C ASN A 122 4.23 -14.34 13.01
N THR A 123 3.69 -13.27 12.42
CA THR A 123 4.48 -12.26 11.71
C THR A 123 4.56 -10.97 12.52
N LEU A 124 5.54 -10.12 12.19
CA LEU A 124 5.68 -8.79 12.79
C LEU A 124 4.46 -7.89 12.54
N GLU A 125 3.64 -8.18 11.53
CA GLU A 125 2.42 -7.42 11.21
C GLU A 125 1.37 -7.46 12.32
N THR A 126 1.52 -8.38 13.29
CA THR A 126 0.68 -8.44 14.49
C THR A 126 1.06 -7.42 15.56
N GLU A 127 2.26 -6.83 15.46
CA GLU A 127 2.81 -5.90 16.44
C GLU A 127 2.39 -4.46 16.11
N GLU A 128 1.85 -3.73 17.09
CA GLU A 128 1.32 -2.37 16.89
C GLU A 128 2.40 -1.34 16.47
N TRP A 129 3.66 -1.65 16.74
CA TRP A 129 4.81 -0.79 16.37
C TRP A 129 5.39 -1.13 14.99
N PHE A 130 4.91 -2.17 14.30
CA PHE A 130 5.43 -2.57 12.99
C PHE A 130 4.57 -2.02 11.85
N PHE A 131 5.21 -1.27 10.96
CA PHE A 131 4.63 -0.64 9.80
C PHE A 131 5.35 -1.20 8.56
N LYS A 132 4.78 -2.25 7.97
CA LYS A 132 5.41 -3.04 6.91
C LYS A 132 5.86 -2.19 5.72
N ASP A 133 4.90 -1.57 5.04
CA ASP A 133 5.10 -0.89 3.75
C ASP A 133 5.09 0.63 3.90
N ILE A 134 5.92 1.17 4.82
CA ILE A 134 6.05 2.63 5.01
C ILE A 134 7.44 3.13 4.60
N THR A 135 7.47 4.18 3.79
CA THR A 135 8.73 4.83 3.38
C THR A 135 9.39 5.55 4.54
N ARG A 136 10.69 5.88 4.43
CA ARG A 136 11.38 6.72 5.42
C ARG A 136 10.65 8.04 5.63
N LYS A 137 10.16 8.65 4.55
CA LYS A 137 9.48 9.95 4.60
C LYS A 137 8.07 9.85 5.17
N ASP A 138 7.32 8.80 4.84
CA ASP A 138 6.00 8.59 5.44
C ASP A 138 6.11 8.22 6.92
N ALA A 139 7.15 7.49 7.33
CA ALA A 139 7.45 7.25 8.74
C ALA A 139 7.73 8.55 9.51
N GLU A 140 8.48 9.48 8.89
CA GLU A 140 8.70 10.82 9.46
C GLU A 140 7.38 11.57 9.65
N ARG A 141 6.53 11.61 8.61
CA ARG A 141 5.21 12.25 8.67
C ARG A 141 4.31 11.62 9.74
N GLN A 142 4.29 10.30 9.82
CA GLN A 142 3.46 9.56 10.77
C GLN A 142 3.90 9.81 12.22
N LEU A 143 5.20 9.81 12.50
CA LEU A 143 5.73 10.11 13.83
C LEU A 143 5.52 11.58 14.24
N LEU A 144 5.59 12.50 13.28
CA LEU A 144 5.32 13.93 13.51
C LEU A 144 3.83 14.27 13.60
N ALA A 145 2.94 13.33 13.27
CA ALA A 145 1.50 13.55 13.36
C ALA A 145 1.06 13.85 14.82
N PRO A 146 0.02 14.68 15.01
CA PRO A 146 -0.53 14.97 16.33
C PRO A 146 -0.88 13.70 17.11
N GLY A 147 -0.59 13.70 18.42
CA GLY A 147 -0.84 12.58 19.33
C GLY A 147 0.40 11.73 19.64
N ASN A 148 1.43 11.77 18.78
CA ASN A 148 2.74 11.22 19.11
C ASN A 148 3.53 12.21 19.97
N SER A 149 4.36 11.70 20.88
CA SER A 149 5.27 12.48 21.73
C SER A 149 6.73 12.08 21.46
N ALA A 150 7.68 12.81 22.04
CA ALA A 150 9.07 12.37 22.04
C ALA A 150 9.16 10.93 22.58
N GLY A 151 9.97 10.09 21.93
CA GLY A 151 10.11 8.66 22.25
C GLY A 151 9.11 7.78 21.53
N ALA A 152 8.13 8.36 20.82
CA ALA A 152 7.29 7.60 19.91
C ALA A 152 8.15 6.93 18.83
N PHE A 153 7.84 5.69 18.48
CA PHE A 153 8.66 4.91 17.56
C PHE A 153 7.85 3.97 16.68
N LEU A 154 8.44 3.59 15.55
CA LEU A 154 7.94 2.51 14.71
C LEU A 154 9.11 1.72 14.11
N ILE A 155 8.85 0.48 13.73
CA ILE A 155 9.74 -0.33 12.91
C ILE A 155 9.09 -0.52 11.55
N ARG A 156 9.93 -0.44 10.51
CA ARG A 156 9.53 -0.62 9.12
C ARG A 156 10.55 -1.45 8.36
N GLU A 157 10.16 -1.97 7.21
CA GLU A 157 11.12 -2.57 6.29
C GLU A 157 12.11 -1.51 5.77
N SER A 158 13.35 -1.93 5.54
CA SER A 158 14.40 -1.07 5.02
C SER A 158 14.28 -0.92 3.51
N GLU A 159 14.01 0.30 3.04
CA GLU A 159 13.95 0.64 1.61
C GLU A 159 15.27 0.36 0.87
N THR A 160 16.39 0.45 1.58
CA THR A 160 17.73 0.26 1.00
C THR A 160 18.19 -1.19 0.94
N LEU A 161 17.56 -2.08 1.71
CA LEU A 161 18.03 -3.46 1.87
C LEU A 161 16.87 -4.38 2.21
N LYS A 162 16.47 -5.22 1.26
CA LYS A 162 15.37 -6.19 1.43
C LYS A 162 15.68 -7.15 2.57
N GLY A 163 14.66 -7.45 3.38
CA GLY A 163 14.77 -8.34 4.55
C GLY A 163 15.47 -7.72 5.76
N SER A 164 15.91 -6.46 5.68
CA SER A 164 16.38 -5.68 6.85
C SER A 164 15.30 -4.73 7.33
N PHE A 165 15.43 -4.26 8.56
CA PHE A 165 14.47 -3.36 9.18
C PHE A 165 15.12 -2.03 9.57
N SER A 166 14.29 -1.03 9.82
CA SER A 166 14.71 0.27 10.35
C SER A 166 13.80 0.65 11.52
N LEU A 167 14.42 1.10 12.61
CA LEU A 167 13.75 1.73 13.74
C LEU A 167 13.74 3.25 13.51
N SER A 168 12.56 3.86 13.51
CA SER A 168 12.38 5.31 13.42
C SER A 168 11.86 5.83 14.76
N VAL A 169 12.50 6.85 15.34
CA VAL A 169 12.19 7.38 16.67
C VAL A 169 12.01 8.89 16.61
N ARG A 170 10.92 9.40 17.19
CA ARG A 170 10.70 10.82 17.41
C ARG A 170 11.51 11.32 18.58
N ASP A 171 12.21 12.42 18.38
CA ASP A 171 13.04 13.08 19.37
C ASP A 171 12.83 14.59 19.30
N PHE A 172 13.39 15.31 20.28
CA PHE A 172 13.30 16.76 20.34
C PHE A 172 14.70 17.36 20.44
N ASP A 173 15.03 18.20 19.47
CA ASP A 173 16.25 19.00 19.44
C ASP A 173 15.94 20.44 19.90
N PRO A 174 16.66 21.02 20.87
CA PRO A 174 16.38 22.37 21.35
C PRO A 174 16.49 23.47 20.29
N VAL A 175 17.25 23.25 19.22
CA VAL A 175 17.49 24.22 18.14
C VAL A 175 16.49 24.00 16.99
N HIS A 176 16.25 22.74 16.64
CA HIS A 176 15.49 22.36 15.44
C HIS A 176 14.07 21.88 15.73
N GLY A 177 13.69 21.71 17.00
CA GLY A 177 12.39 21.21 17.42
C GLY A 177 12.25 19.69 17.24
N ASP A 178 11.06 19.24 16.82
CA ASP A 178 10.81 17.82 16.58
C ASP A 178 11.69 17.28 15.43
N VAL A 179 12.43 16.20 15.70
CA VAL A 179 13.27 15.51 14.72
C VAL A 179 13.05 14.00 14.77
N ILE A 180 13.26 13.32 13.65
CA ILE A 180 13.14 11.87 13.57
C ILE A 180 14.51 11.26 13.31
N LYS A 181 14.93 10.35 14.20
CA LYS A 181 16.18 9.59 14.05
C LYS A 181 15.87 8.19 13.53
N HIS A 182 16.72 7.70 12.63
CA HIS A 182 16.56 6.38 12.00
C HIS A 182 17.76 5.51 12.31
N TYR A 183 17.51 4.29 12.79
CA TYR A 183 18.51 3.30 13.14
C TYR A 183 18.31 2.05 12.28
N LYS A 184 19.37 1.61 11.61
CA LYS A 184 19.33 0.38 10.82
C LYS A 184 19.36 -0.82 11.77
N ILE A 185 18.35 -1.68 11.68
CA ILE A 185 18.32 -2.96 12.35
C ILE A 185 18.92 -3.99 11.39
N ARG A 186 20.01 -4.61 11.81
CA ARG A 186 20.70 -5.64 11.04
C ARG A 186 20.34 -7.01 11.59
N SER A 187 20.23 -7.97 10.69
CA SER A 187 20.05 -9.37 11.02
C SER A 187 21.41 -10.07 11.08
N LEU A 188 21.54 -11.07 11.96
CA LEU A 188 22.69 -11.97 12.03
C LEU A 188 22.41 -13.26 11.23
N ASP A 189 23.46 -13.88 10.71
CA ASP A 189 23.35 -15.13 9.92
C ASP A 189 22.78 -16.30 10.73
N ASN A 190 23.02 -16.31 12.05
CA ASN A 190 22.56 -17.34 12.98
C ASN A 190 21.17 -17.08 13.59
N GLY A 191 20.44 -16.09 13.07
CA GLY A 191 19.16 -15.65 13.64
C GLY A 191 19.38 -14.71 14.82
N GLY A 192 18.92 -13.47 14.67
CA GLY A 192 19.03 -12.43 15.68
C GLY A 192 19.14 -11.05 15.05
N TYR A 193 18.94 -10.01 15.87
CA TYR A 193 18.83 -8.62 15.44
C TYR A 193 19.67 -7.71 16.32
N TYR A 194 20.22 -6.65 15.72
CA TYR A 194 20.94 -5.62 16.47
C TYR A 194 20.91 -4.27 15.75
N ILE A 195 21.13 -3.20 16.53
CA ILE A 195 21.42 -1.85 16.03
C ILE A 195 22.91 -1.56 16.22
N SER A 196 23.42 -1.83 17.43
CA SER A 196 24.84 -1.78 17.78
C SER A 196 25.37 -3.20 17.94
N PRO A 197 26.52 -3.58 17.36
CA PRO A 197 27.10 -4.92 17.52
C PRO A 197 27.39 -5.32 18.98
N ARG A 198 27.38 -4.35 19.91
CA ARG A 198 27.60 -4.60 21.35
C ARG A 198 26.44 -5.32 22.03
N ILE A 199 25.23 -5.22 21.47
CA ILE A 199 24.01 -5.77 22.08
C ILE A 199 23.17 -6.41 20.97
N THR A 200 22.97 -7.73 21.07
CA THR A 200 22.22 -8.53 20.12
C THR A 200 20.98 -9.13 20.78
N PHE A 201 19.95 -9.38 19.98
CA PHE A 201 18.66 -9.87 20.46
C PHE A 201 18.17 -11.04 19.60
N PRO A 202 17.50 -12.05 20.19
CA PRO A 202 16.97 -13.18 19.42
C PRO A 202 15.82 -12.76 18.49
N CYS A 203 15.01 -11.79 18.90
CA CYS A 203 13.92 -11.23 18.09
C CYS A 203 13.79 -9.72 18.27
N ILE A 204 13.11 -9.06 17.33
CA ILE A 204 12.88 -7.61 17.35
C ILE A 204 12.04 -7.20 18.56
N SER A 205 11.03 -7.99 18.95
CA SER A 205 10.19 -7.66 20.11
C SER A 205 11.02 -7.57 21.41
N ASP A 206 12.04 -8.41 21.58
CA ASP A 206 12.94 -8.33 22.75
C ASP A 206 13.90 -7.14 22.66
N MET A 207 14.36 -6.78 21.46
CA MET A 207 15.11 -5.56 21.22
C MET A 207 14.31 -4.31 21.62
N ILE A 208 13.02 -4.25 21.24
CA ILE A 208 12.14 -3.14 21.62
C ILE A 208 11.97 -3.06 23.13
N LYS A 209 11.69 -4.18 23.82
CA LYS A 209 11.57 -4.21 25.29
C LYS A 209 12.84 -3.71 25.98
N HIS A 210 14.01 -4.00 25.44
CA HIS A 210 15.27 -3.48 25.96
C HIS A 210 15.38 -1.97 25.79
N TYR A 211 15.17 -1.45 24.57
CA TYR A 211 15.27 -0.01 24.32
C TYR A 211 14.12 0.81 24.93
N GLN A 212 13.04 0.16 25.36
CA GLN A 212 12.01 0.75 26.20
C GLN A 212 12.43 0.89 27.67
N LYS A 213 13.45 0.15 28.14
CA LYS A 213 14.00 0.28 29.50
C LYS A 213 15.13 1.31 29.56
N GLN A 214 16.00 1.35 28.55
CA GLN A 214 17.14 2.26 28.49
C GLN A 214 17.50 2.61 27.04
N ALA A 215 18.17 3.75 26.83
CA ALA A 215 18.47 4.22 25.47
C ALA A 215 19.65 3.50 24.83
N ASP A 216 20.69 3.12 25.60
CA ASP A 216 21.87 2.37 25.16
C ASP A 216 22.48 2.80 23.81
N GLY A 217 22.59 4.13 23.63
CA GLY A 217 23.17 4.74 22.43
C GLY A 217 22.16 5.18 21.37
N LEU A 218 20.86 4.90 21.55
CA LEU A 218 19.80 5.62 20.86
C LEU A 218 19.72 7.06 21.36
N CYS A 219 19.11 7.95 20.56
CA CYS A 219 18.93 9.35 20.91
C CYS A 219 18.11 9.52 22.18
N ARG A 220 17.17 8.60 22.41
CA ARG A 220 16.40 8.48 23.65
C ARG A 220 15.83 7.08 23.81
N ARG A 221 15.33 6.78 25.00
CA ARG A 221 14.58 5.57 25.32
C ARG A 221 13.26 5.53 24.53
N LEU A 222 12.87 4.34 24.08
CA LEU A 222 11.60 4.15 23.40
C LEU A 222 10.44 4.27 24.40
N GLU A 223 9.40 4.98 23.99
CA GLU A 223 8.19 5.16 24.79
C GLU A 223 7.03 4.39 24.14
N LYS A 224 6.10 5.10 23.51
CA LYS A 224 4.90 4.52 22.90
C LYS A 224 5.14 4.14 21.44
N ALA A 225 4.48 3.07 20.98
CA ALA A 225 4.39 2.80 19.56
C ALA A 225 3.74 4.00 18.84
N CYS A 226 4.17 4.25 17.61
CA CYS A 226 3.59 5.28 16.78
C CYS A 226 2.10 4.99 16.56
N ILE A 227 1.27 6.03 16.67
CA ILE A 227 -0.16 5.89 16.42
C ILE A 227 -0.36 5.49 14.96
N SER A 228 -0.89 4.29 14.72
CA SER A 228 -1.26 3.86 13.36
C SER A 228 -2.62 4.43 12.98
N PRO A 229 -2.77 5.03 11.78
CA PRO A 229 -4.08 5.43 11.30
C PRO A 229 -4.93 4.18 11.08
N LYS A 230 -6.20 4.21 11.49
CA LYS A 230 -7.10 3.10 11.19
C LYS A 230 -7.16 2.93 9.66
N PRO A 231 -6.98 1.69 9.14
CA PRO A 231 -7.11 1.45 7.72
C PRO A 231 -8.50 1.89 7.25
N GLN A 232 -8.57 2.48 6.07
CA GLN A 232 -9.86 2.71 5.42
C GLN A 232 -10.43 1.35 5.00
N LYS A 233 -11.75 1.18 5.20
CA LYS A 233 -12.47 0.02 4.67
C LYS A 233 -12.28 0.00 3.14
N PRO A 234 -11.89 -1.14 2.54
CA PRO A 234 -11.89 -1.29 1.09
C PRO A 234 -13.25 -0.96 0.48
N TRP A 235 -13.24 -0.54 -0.78
CA TRP A 235 -14.48 -0.34 -1.53
C TRP A 235 -15.22 -1.67 -1.71
N ASP A 236 -16.54 -1.61 -1.81
CA ASP A 236 -17.39 -2.80 -1.91
C ASP A 236 -16.97 -3.68 -3.10
N LYS A 237 -16.93 -5.00 -2.85
CA LYS A 237 -16.52 -5.98 -3.85
C LYS A 237 -17.47 -5.93 -5.06
N ASP A 238 -16.88 -5.94 -6.26
CA ASP A 238 -17.58 -5.93 -7.55
C ASP A 238 -18.48 -4.68 -7.81
N ALA A 239 -18.45 -3.67 -6.94
CA ALA A 239 -19.24 -2.44 -7.05
C ALA A 239 -18.59 -1.40 -7.96
N TRP A 240 -18.37 -1.73 -9.24
CA TRP A 240 -17.73 -0.82 -10.20
C TRP A 240 -18.72 0.11 -10.91
N GLU A 241 -19.66 -0.46 -11.67
CA GLU A 241 -20.79 0.28 -12.25
C GLU A 241 -21.97 0.15 -11.31
N ILE A 242 -22.29 1.22 -10.58
CA ILE A 242 -23.31 1.22 -9.52
C ILE A 242 -24.62 1.88 -9.99
N PRO A 243 -25.78 1.48 -9.43
CA PRO A 243 -27.05 2.13 -9.71
C PRO A 243 -27.08 3.56 -9.15
N ARG A 244 -27.73 4.50 -9.87
CA ARG A 244 -27.78 5.92 -9.47
C ARG A 244 -28.43 6.11 -8.11
N GLU A 245 -29.41 5.28 -7.78
CA GLU A 245 -30.20 5.32 -6.56
C GLU A 245 -29.36 5.02 -5.31
N SER A 246 -28.23 4.33 -5.49
CA SER A 246 -27.27 4.06 -4.40
C SER A 246 -26.51 5.31 -3.95
N ILE A 247 -26.56 6.39 -4.72
CA ILE A 247 -25.83 7.64 -4.47
C ILE A 247 -26.79 8.75 -4.06
N LYS A 248 -26.59 9.28 -2.86
CA LYS A 248 -27.28 10.46 -2.35
C LYS A 248 -26.36 11.68 -2.41
N LEU A 249 -26.64 12.62 -3.30
CA LEU A 249 -25.94 13.92 -3.32
C LEU A 249 -26.43 14.79 -2.16
N VAL A 250 -25.50 15.41 -1.43
CA VAL A 250 -25.84 16.19 -0.22
C VAL A 250 -25.39 17.64 -0.32
N LYS A 251 -24.12 17.90 -0.64
CA LYS A 251 -23.57 19.26 -0.65
C LYS A 251 -22.75 19.49 -1.91
N ARG A 252 -23.08 20.50 -2.70
CA ARG A 252 -22.22 20.92 -3.82
C ARG A 252 -20.89 21.46 -3.27
N LEU A 253 -19.79 20.87 -3.72
CA LEU A 253 -18.42 21.26 -3.34
C LEU A 253 -17.83 22.28 -4.31
N GLY A 254 -18.16 22.16 -5.61
CA GLY A 254 -17.68 23.07 -6.62
C GLY A 254 -18.32 22.82 -7.98
N ALA A 255 -18.04 23.71 -8.93
CA ALA A 255 -18.44 23.58 -10.31
C ALA A 255 -17.25 23.92 -11.22
N GLY A 256 -17.14 23.21 -12.34
CA GLY A 256 -16.12 23.43 -13.34
C GLY A 256 -16.69 23.36 -14.75
N GLN A 257 -15.81 23.47 -15.74
CA GLN A 257 -16.20 23.47 -17.16
C GLN A 257 -17.01 22.22 -17.55
N PHE A 258 -16.59 21.06 -17.04
CA PHE A 258 -17.11 19.74 -17.42
C PHE A 258 -18.26 19.22 -16.55
N GLY A 259 -18.67 19.97 -15.52
CA GLY A 259 -19.76 19.60 -14.63
C GLY A 259 -19.51 20.03 -13.18
N GLU A 260 -20.18 19.37 -12.24
CA GLU A 260 -20.15 19.75 -10.83
C GLU A 260 -19.52 18.67 -9.96
N VAL A 261 -19.03 19.05 -8.79
CA VAL A 261 -18.52 18.13 -7.78
C VAL A 261 -19.38 18.27 -6.53
N TRP A 262 -19.84 17.15 -6.02
CA TRP A 262 -20.72 17.04 -4.87
C TRP A 262 -20.11 16.14 -3.80
N MET A 263 -20.37 16.45 -2.54
CA MET A 263 -20.24 15.50 -1.45
C MET A 263 -21.54 14.73 -1.34
N GLY A 264 -21.45 13.42 -1.22
CA GLY A 264 -22.59 12.53 -1.10
C GLY A 264 -22.30 11.30 -0.25
N TYR A 265 -23.29 10.40 -0.22
CA TYR A 265 -23.20 9.12 0.46
C TYR A 265 -23.56 8.00 -0.51
N TYR A 266 -22.72 6.96 -0.52
CA TYR A 266 -23.01 5.68 -1.14
C TYR A 266 -23.66 4.76 -0.10
N ASN A 267 -24.81 4.14 -0.45
CA ASN A 267 -25.60 3.27 0.41
C ASN A 267 -25.84 3.85 1.82
N ASN A 268 -26.03 5.18 1.91
CA ASN A 268 -26.25 5.95 3.15
C ASN A 268 -25.17 5.80 4.24
N SER A 269 -24.01 5.20 3.94
CA SER A 269 -22.99 4.88 4.94
C SER A 269 -21.63 5.45 4.54
N THR A 270 -21.19 5.20 3.31
CA THR A 270 -19.86 5.59 2.84
C THR A 270 -19.88 7.01 2.26
N LYS A 271 -19.17 7.94 2.89
CA LYS A 271 -19.04 9.32 2.39
C LYS A 271 -18.12 9.34 1.17
N VAL A 272 -18.58 9.98 0.09
CA VAL A 272 -17.88 10.02 -1.20
C VAL A 272 -17.91 11.41 -1.82
N ALA A 273 -16.99 11.68 -2.75
CA ALA A 273 -17.11 12.78 -3.70
C ALA A 273 -17.69 12.26 -5.02
N VAL A 274 -18.64 12.98 -5.59
CA VAL A 274 -19.34 12.62 -6.82
C VAL A 274 -19.15 13.75 -7.82
N LYS A 275 -18.39 13.48 -8.88
CA LYS A 275 -18.26 14.39 -10.01
C LYS A 275 -19.29 14.03 -11.06
N THR A 276 -20.16 14.98 -11.39
CA THR A 276 -21.16 14.86 -12.44
C THR A 276 -20.58 15.39 -13.75
N LEU A 277 -20.80 14.68 -14.85
CA LEU A 277 -20.45 15.15 -16.19
C LEU A 277 -21.69 15.69 -16.88
N LYS A 278 -21.56 16.83 -17.57
CA LYS A 278 -22.68 17.38 -18.35
C LYS A 278 -23.06 16.39 -19.47
N PRO A 279 -24.36 16.19 -19.75
CA PRO A 279 -24.83 15.41 -20.89
C PRO A 279 -24.11 15.80 -22.19
N GLY A 280 -23.76 14.81 -23.00
CA GLY A 280 -23.10 15.03 -24.29
C GLY A 280 -21.63 15.46 -24.24
N THR A 281 -20.98 15.48 -23.06
CA THR A 281 -19.54 15.80 -22.96
C THR A 281 -18.66 14.74 -23.62
N MET A 282 -19.03 13.46 -23.51
CA MET A 282 -18.30 12.32 -24.09
C MET A 282 -19.22 11.10 -24.22
N SER A 283 -18.85 10.13 -25.05
CA SER A 283 -19.58 8.86 -25.13
C SER A 283 -19.30 7.98 -23.90
N VAL A 284 -20.30 7.19 -23.48
CA VAL A 284 -20.17 6.27 -22.33
C VAL A 284 -19.03 5.27 -22.54
N GLN A 285 -18.85 4.78 -23.78
CA GLN A 285 -17.80 3.83 -24.13
C GLN A 285 -16.40 4.42 -23.93
N ALA A 286 -16.13 5.60 -24.49
CA ALA A 286 -14.83 6.26 -24.35
C ALA A 286 -14.54 6.64 -22.88
N PHE A 287 -15.59 6.99 -22.12
CA PHE A 287 -15.47 7.22 -20.69
C PHE A 287 -15.06 5.95 -19.93
N LEU A 288 -15.73 4.81 -20.19
CA LEU A 288 -15.44 3.55 -19.51
C LEU A 288 -14.03 3.03 -19.80
N GLU A 289 -13.54 3.19 -21.03
CA GLU A 289 -12.17 2.83 -21.39
C GLU A 289 -11.13 3.59 -20.54
N GLU A 290 -11.27 4.91 -20.43
CA GLU A 290 -10.39 5.74 -19.60
C GLU A 290 -10.59 5.44 -18.10
N ALA A 291 -11.82 5.26 -17.64
CA ALA A 291 -12.14 4.97 -16.25
C ALA A 291 -11.56 3.61 -15.80
N ASN A 292 -11.56 2.61 -16.68
CA ASN A 292 -10.95 1.31 -16.42
C ASN A 292 -9.43 1.40 -16.27
N LEU A 293 -8.75 2.27 -17.04
CA LEU A 293 -7.34 2.57 -16.82
C LEU A 293 -7.12 3.26 -15.47
N MET A 294 -7.90 4.31 -15.19
CA MET A 294 -7.81 5.06 -13.92
C MET A 294 -8.03 4.17 -12.70
N LYS A 295 -8.93 3.18 -12.78
CA LYS A 295 -9.18 2.20 -11.71
C LYS A 295 -7.94 1.41 -11.29
N THR A 296 -7.02 1.16 -12.23
CA THR A 296 -5.77 0.42 -11.95
C THR A 296 -4.71 1.26 -11.23
N LEU A 297 -4.85 2.59 -11.24
CA LEU A 297 -3.91 3.50 -10.61
C LEU A 297 -4.19 3.59 -9.10
N GLN A 298 -3.50 2.75 -8.33
CA GLN A 298 -3.63 2.72 -6.87
C GLN A 298 -2.34 3.24 -6.23
N HIS A 299 -2.42 4.41 -5.61
CA HIS A 299 -1.31 5.03 -4.91
C HIS A 299 -1.84 5.98 -3.83
N ASP A 300 -1.15 6.06 -2.69
CA ASP A 300 -1.57 6.88 -1.53
C ASP A 300 -1.65 8.39 -1.83
N LYS A 301 -0.97 8.85 -2.88
CA LYS A 301 -0.98 10.25 -3.34
C LYS A 301 -1.86 10.49 -4.56
N LEU A 302 -2.65 9.50 -4.98
CA LEU A 302 -3.65 9.64 -6.03
C LEU A 302 -5.03 9.45 -5.43
N VAL A 303 -5.94 10.36 -5.78
CA VAL A 303 -7.35 10.25 -5.37
C VAL A 303 -7.93 8.98 -5.97
N ARG A 304 -8.37 8.07 -5.12
CA ARG A 304 -8.88 6.76 -5.52
C ARG A 304 -10.24 6.89 -6.21
N LEU A 305 -10.33 6.30 -7.40
CA LEU A 305 -11.58 6.09 -8.12
C LEU A 305 -12.27 4.83 -7.58
N TYR A 306 -13.46 5.00 -6.99
CA TYR A 306 -14.22 3.91 -6.40
C TYR A 306 -15.16 3.25 -7.41
N ALA A 307 -15.99 4.05 -8.07
CA ALA A 307 -17.07 3.55 -8.92
C ALA A 307 -17.50 4.61 -9.96
N VAL A 308 -18.33 4.18 -10.90
CA VAL A 308 -18.95 5.05 -11.91
C VAL A 308 -20.45 4.76 -12.04
N VAL A 309 -21.22 5.76 -12.47
CA VAL A 309 -22.62 5.60 -12.90
C VAL A 309 -22.70 5.96 -14.38
N THR A 310 -22.95 4.97 -15.22
CA THR A 310 -22.82 5.04 -16.69
C THR A 310 -24.07 4.60 -17.41
N ARG A 311 -24.99 3.88 -16.73
CA ARG A 311 -26.24 3.38 -17.32
C ARG A 311 -27.23 4.49 -17.67
N GLU A 312 -27.10 5.63 -17.01
CA GLU A 312 -27.98 6.78 -17.18
C GLU A 312 -27.16 8.06 -17.18
N GLU A 313 -27.57 9.05 -17.97
CA GLU A 313 -27.04 10.41 -17.85
C GLU A 313 -27.68 11.17 -16.67
N PRO A 314 -26.97 12.13 -16.05
CA PRO A 314 -25.56 12.48 -16.28
C PRO A 314 -24.59 11.46 -15.66
N ILE A 315 -23.49 11.15 -16.35
CA ILE A 315 -22.46 10.22 -15.86
C ILE A 315 -21.90 10.71 -14.52
N TYR A 316 -21.77 9.81 -13.54
CA TYR A 316 -21.11 10.10 -12.27
C TYR A 316 -19.76 9.38 -12.14
N ILE A 317 -18.79 10.08 -11.57
CA ILE A 317 -17.50 9.55 -11.14
C ILE A 317 -17.47 9.63 -9.61
N ILE A 318 -17.29 8.49 -8.95
CA ILE A 318 -17.33 8.38 -7.49
C ILE A 318 -15.91 8.17 -6.99
N THR A 319 -15.42 9.08 -6.16
CA THR A 319 -14.07 9.04 -5.60
C THR A 319 -14.11 9.18 -4.08
N GLU A 320 -12.96 8.99 -3.45
CA GLU A 320 -12.80 9.35 -2.05
C GLU A 320 -13.09 10.83 -1.79
N TYR A 321 -13.62 11.12 -0.61
CA TYR A 321 -13.95 12.47 -0.19
C TYR A 321 -12.77 13.12 0.54
N MET A 322 -12.20 14.16 -0.08
CA MET A 322 -11.11 14.95 0.50
C MET A 322 -11.67 16.10 1.34
N ALA A 323 -11.68 15.94 2.67
CA ALA A 323 -12.33 16.87 3.59
C ALA A 323 -11.80 18.32 3.56
N LYS A 324 -10.52 18.50 3.21
CA LYS A 324 -9.88 19.83 3.10
C LYS A 324 -9.97 20.46 1.70
N GLY A 325 -10.70 19.83 0.78
CA GLY A 325 -10.92 20.36 -0.56
C GLY A 325 -9.64 20.36 -1.42
N SER A 326 -9.56 21.31 -2.35
CA SER A 326 -8.41 21.46 -3.24
C SER A 326 -7.22 22.11 -2.52
N LEU A 327 -6.00 21.81 -2.95
CA LEU A 327 -4.80 22.47 -2.40
C LEU A 327 -4.85 23.99 -2.61
N LEU A 328 -5.42 24.46 -3.72
CA LEU A 328 -5.58 25.89 -4.00
C LEU A 328 -6.47 26.59 -2.96
N ASP A 329 -7.61 25.99 -2.64
CA ASP A 329 -8.55 26.56 -1.67
C ASP A 329 -7.98 26.44 -0.25
N PHE A 330 -7.31 25.32 0.05
CA PHE A 330 -6.62 25.13 1.32
C PHE A 330 -5.58 26.21 1.56
N LEU A 331 -4.69 26.48 0.61
CA LEU A 331 -3.65 27.51 0.75
C LEU A 331 -4.19 28.94 0.91
N LYS A 332 -5.41 29.21 0.41
CA LYS A 332 -6.10 30.50 0.57
C LYS A 332 -6.91 30.60 1.88
N SER A 333 -7.08 29.51 2.60
CA SER A 333 -7.80 29.49 3.88
C SER A 333 -6.94 30.01 5.02
N ASP A 334 -7.58 30.35 6.15
CA ASP A 334 -6.89 30.76 7.38
C ASP A 334 -5.93 29.70 7.92
N GLU A 335 -6.22 28.41 7.70
CA GLU A 335 -5.35 27.31 8.07
C GLU A 335 -4.13 27.25 7.15
N GLY A 336 -4.36 27.32 5.83
CA GLY A 336 -3.31 27.31 4.82
C GLY A 336 -2.35 28.48 4.93
N GLY A 337 -2.85 29.67 5.26
CA GLY A 337 -2.04 30.87 5.46
C GLY A 337 -1.06 30.78 6.64
N LYS A 338 -1.25 29.83 7.56
CA LYS A 338 -0.36 29.58 8.71
C LYS A 338 0.68 28.50 8.44
N VAL A 339 0.66 27.88 7.26
CA VAL A 339 1.57 26.78 6.92
C VAL A 339 2.96 27.33 6.64
N LEU A 340 3.96 26.80 7.36
CA LEU A 340 5.36 27.20 7.20
C LEU A 340 5.99 26.58 5.95
N LEU A 341 7.02 27.25 5.42
CA LEU A 341 7.74 26.84 4.21
C LEU A 341 8.18 25.35 4.20
N PRO A 342 8.75 24.77 5.29
CA PRO A 342 9.12 23.35 5.28
C PRO A 342 7.94 22.42 4.98
N LYS A 343 6.73 22.78 5.42
CA LYS A 343 5.52 21.99 5.16
C LYS A 343 4.99 22.19 3.74
N LEU A 344 5.18 23.37 3.14
CA LEU A 344 4.88 23.61 1.73
C LEU A 344 5.82 22.82 0.79
N ILE A 345 7.09 22.69 1.16
CA ILE A 345 8.04 21.83 0.47
C ILE A 345 7.60 20.36 0.59
N ASP A 346 7.15 19.94 1.77
CA ASP A 346 6.59 18.59 1.99
C ASP A 346 5.30 18.34 1.18
N PHE A 347 4.45 19.35 0.96
CA PHE A 347 3.30 19.23 0.05
C PHE A 347 3.73 19.05 -1.41
N SER A 348 4.83 19.70 -1.82
CA SER A 348 5.34 19.61 -3.19
C SER A 348 6.08 18.30 -3.47
N ALA A 349 6.61 17.67 -2.42
CA ALA A 349 7.28 16.37 -2.49
C ALA A 349 6.30 15.19 -2.50
N GLN A 350 5.03 15.43 -2.18
CA GLN A 350 3.93 14.48 -2.29
C GLN A 350 3.27 14.60 -3.66
#